data_AF-A0A1Q4R6V9-F1
#
_entry.id   AF-A0A1Q4R6V9-F1
#
_cell.length_a   1.000
_cell.length_b   1.000
_cell.length_c   1.000
_cell.angle_alpha   90.00
_cell.angle_beta   90.00
_cell.angle_gamma   90.00
#
_symmetry.space_group_name_H-M   'P 1'
#
loop_
_entity.id
_entity.type
_entity.pdbx_description
1 polymer ?
#
loop_
_entity_poly.entity_id
_entity_poly.type
_entity_poly.pdbx_seq_one_letter_code
_entity_poly.pdbx_strand_id
1 'polypeptide(L)'
;MTQYSTDEKLERQVKDLYKLAKERCDDESLQLAVDVIKTMRRSRGKLKSWNQKYREGIESLHEDIQVQEEQNLALKQELNKLGNELRTLALEKQRLQIEKQRAIAELRDIEIQVKVAAQKVQSTKSLRGKFDIVWCFLQTVFFSDDPQDFGKIDNSLEVDQDKPQMGSGVADTQRSLRD
;
A
#
# COMPACT_ATOMS: atom_id res chain seq x y z
N MET A 1 62.24 18.78 24.76
CA MET A 1 62.52 19.05 23.33
C MET A 1 61.28 18.71 22.53
N THR A 2 60.55 19.70 22.02
CA THR A 2 59.32 19.49 21.25
C THR A 2 59.65 19.07 19.83
N GLN A 3 59.30 17.84 19.46
CA GLN A 3 59.38 17.36 18.08
C GLN A 3 58.29 18.06 17.26
N TYR A 4 58.70 19.00 16.42
CA TYR A 4 57.78 19.65 15.48
C TYR A 4 57.38 18.69 14.36
N SER A 5 56.11 18.77 13.95
CA SER A 5 55.60 18.03 12.79
C SER A 5 56.38 18.41 11.53
N THR A 6 56.49 17.48 10.57
CA THR A 6 57.19 17.71 9.29
C THR A 6 56.68 18.94 8.55
N ASP A 7 55.36 19.18 8.58
CA ASP A 7 54.73 20.37 7.99
C ASP A 7 55.11 21.68 8.71
N GLU A 8 55.22 21.65 10.04
CA GLU A 8 55.63 22.82 10.82
C GLU A 8 57.10 23.18 10.59
N LYS A 9 57.96 22.17 10.39
CA LYS A 9 59.36 22.37 10.01
C LYS A 9 59.47 22.99 8.61
N LEU A 10 58.71 22.48 7.64
CA LEU A 10 58.62 23.03 6.29
C LEU A 10 58.11 24.48 6.26
N GLU A 11 57.08 24.80 7.05
CA GLU A 11 56.57 26.17 7.14
C GLU A 11 57.59 27.15 7.72
N ARG A 12 58.41 26.71 8.68
CA ARG A 12 59.52 27.55 9.18
C ARG A 12 60.58 27.76 8.13
N GLN A 13 61.02 26.70 7.46
CA GLN A 13 62.02 26.78 6.40
C GLN A 13 61.58 27.73 5.28
N VAL A 14 60.32 27.69 4.87
CA VAL A 14 59.80 28.62 3.85
C VAL A 14 59.72 30.07 4.38
N LYS A 15 59.36 30.27 5.65
CA LYS A 15 59.40 31.62 6.26
C LYS A 15 60.81 32.19 6.32
N ASP A 16 61.79 31.35 6.66
CA ASP A 16 63.19 31.77 6.72
C ASP A 16 63.75 32.03 5.32
N LEU A 17 63.36 31.24 4.32
CA LEU A 17 63.65 31.50 2.91
C LEU A 17 63.09 32.86 2.43
N TYR A 18 61.85 33.19 2.81
CA TYR A 18 61.26 34.50 2.49
C TYR A 18 61.98 35.67 3.15
N LYS A 19 62.47 35.49 4.39
CA LYS A 19 63.29 36.52 5.05
C LYS A 19 64.63 36.70 4.33
N LEU A 20 65.29 35.60 3.99
CA LEU A 20 66.58 35.61 3.29
C LEU A 20 66.45 36.26 1.89
N ALA A 21 65.35 35.97 1.17
CA ALA A 21 65.04 36.64 -0.10
C ALA A 21 64.73 38.14 0.06
N LYS A 22 64.20 38.56 1.20
CA LYS A 22 63.98 39.99 1.49
C LYS A 22 65.28 40.72 1.85
N GLU A 23 66.24 40.02 2.44
CA GLU A 23 67.57 40.55 2.77
C GLU A 23 68.49 40.59 1.54
N ARG A 24 68.30 39.67 0.59
CA ARG A 24 69.07 39.56 -0.66
C ARG A 24 68.17 39.78 -1.88
N CYS A 25 67.71 41.02 -2.04
CA CYS A 25 66.82 41.41 -3.14
C CYS A 25 67.46 41.24 -4.53
N ASP A 26 68.79 41.37 -4.61
CA ASP A 26 69.52 41.38 -5.88
C ASP A 26 69.85 39.97 -6.40
N ASP A 27 69.57 38.92 -5.61
CA ASP A 27 69.76 37.53 -6.00
C ASP A 27 68.55 37.03 -6.81
N GLU A 28 68.64 37.14 -8.14
CA GLU A 28 67.57 36.73 -9.06
C GLU A 28 67.17 35.26 -8.91
N SER A 29 68.14 34.37 -8.62
CA SER A 29 67.88 32.93 -8.48
C SER A 29 67.04 32.66 -7.23
N LEU A 30 67.33 33.37 -6.14
CA LEU A 30 66.57 33.27 -4.89
C LEU A 30 65.15 33.85 -5.03
N GLN A 31 64.99 34.98 -5.74
CA GLN A 31 63.66 35.55 -6.01
C GLN A 31 62.80 34.60 -6.86
N LEU A 32 63.38 34.01 -7.90
CA LEU A 32 62.72 33.00 -8.75
C LEU A 32 62.26 31.79 -7.92
N ALA A 33 63.12 31.26 -7.04
CA ALA A 33 62.76 30.13 -6.18
C ALA A 33 61.60 30.47 -5.24
N VAL A 34 61.59 31.68 -4.66
CA VAL A 34 60.49 32.17 -3.83
C VAL A 34 59.18 32.28 -4.62
N ASP A 35 59.23 32.77 -5.85
CA ASP A 35 58.05 32.90 -6.69
C ASP A 35 57.49 31.55 -7.14
N VAL A 36 58.36 30.57 -7.43
CA VAL A 36 57.94 29.18 -7.64
C VAL A 36 57.25 28.62 -6.39
N ILE A 37 57.79 28.84 -5.19
CA ILE A 37 57.15 28.37 -3.95
C ILE A 37 55.78 29.05 -3.73
N LYS A 38 55.65 30.35 -3.99
CA LYS A 38 54.37 31.07 -3.91
C LYS A 38 53.34 30.48 -4.89
N THR A 39 53.73 30.23 -6.14
CA THR A 39 52.83 29.64 -7.15
C THR A 39 52.43 28.21 -6.79
N MET A 40 53.35 27.38 -6.31
CA MET A 40 53.06 26.03 -5.81
C MET A 40 52.09 26.05 -4.62
N ARG A 41 52.26 26.97 -3.65
CA ARG A 41 51.32 27.12 -2.53
C ARG A 41 49.92 27.50 -3.00
N ARG A 42 49.81 28.45 -3.93
CA ARG A 42 48.51 28.83 -4.54
C ARG A 42 47.87 27.64 -5.26
N SER A 43 48.67 26.87 -6.01
CA SER A 43 48.21 25.67 -6.71
C SER A 43 47.70 24.59 -5.75
N ARG A 44 48.45 24.28 -4.68
CA ARG A 44 48.03 23.36 -3.63
C ARG A 44 46.73 23.81 -2.94
N GLY A 45 46.58 25.11 -2.67
CA GLY A 45 45.35 25.67 -2.13
C GLY A 45 44.14 25.47 -3.05
N LYS A 46 44.30 25.74 -4.35
CA LYS A 46 43.26 25.49 -5.36
C LYS A 46 42.91 24.01 -5.44
N LEU A 47 43.91 23.12 -5.44
CA LEU A 47 43.70 21.67 -5.47
C LEU A 47 42.93 21.18 -4.25
N LYS A 48 43.27 21.69 -3.06
CA LYS A 48 42.55 21.35 -1.81
C LYS A 48 41.09 21.79 -1.88
N SER A 49 40.83 23.02 -2.35
CA SER A 49 39.46 23.52 -2.53
C SER A 49 38.69 22.71 -3.56
N TRP A 50 39.34 22.32 -4.66
CA TRP A 50 38.71 21.50 -5.70
C TRP A 50 38.37 20.10 -5.20
N ASN A 51 39.28 19.45 -4.49
CA ASN A 51 39.03 18.14 -3.86
C ASN A 51 37.89 18.23 -2.83
N GLN A 52 37.82 19.31 -2.07
CA GLN A 52 36.72 19.52 -1.11
C GLN A 52 35.38 19.62 -1.84
N LYS A 53 35.28 20.45 -2.88
CA LYS A 53 34.06 20.57 -3.71
C LYS A 53 33.68 19.24 -4.36
N TYR A 54 34.67 18.46 -4.79
CA TYR A 54 34.43 17.16 -5.39
C TYR A 54 33.85 16.16 -4.38
N ARG A 55 34.36 16.15 -3.14
CA ARG A 55 33.82 15.33 -2.06
C ARG A 55 32.38 15.74 -1.69
N GLU A 56 32.14 17.03 -1.52
CA GLU A 56 30.81 17.58 -1.26
C GLU A 56 29.83 17.21 -2.39
N GLY A 57 30.26 17.30 -3.65
CA GLY A 57 29.45 16.87 -4.78
C GLY A 57 29.15 15.38 -4.80
N ILE A 58 30.12 14.53 -4.42
CA ILE A 58 29.91 13.09 -4.27
C ILE A 58 28.89 12.81 -3.16
N GLU A 59 29.02 13.46 -2.01
CA GLU A 59 28.12 13.28 -0.87
C GLU A 59 26.68 13.67 -1.25
N SER A 60 26.50 14.84 -1.87
CA SER A 60 25.19 15.28 -2.37
C SER A 60 24.58 14.30 -3.39
N LEU A 61 25.38 13.77 -4.31
CA LEU A 61 24.89 12.77 -5.28
C LEU A 61 24.50 11.46 -4.61
N HIS A 62 25.19 11.03 -3.55
CA HIS A 62 24.80 9.83 -2.80
C HIS A 62 23.46 10.05 -2.07
N GLU A 63 23.25 11.22 -1.47
CA GLU A 63 21.98 11.59 -0.85
C GLU A 63 20.84 11.59 -1.87
N ASP A 64 21.05 12.21 -3.03
CA ASP A 64 20.05 12.24 -4.11
C ASP A 64 19.69 10.83 -4.61
N ILE A 65 20.70 9.96 -4.81
CA ILE A 65 20.50 8.57 -5.20
C ILE A 65 19.66 7.84 -4.15
N GLN A 66 19.99 7.98 -2.86
CA GLN A 66 19.26 7.33 -1.79
C GLN A 66 17.78 7.77 -1.76
N VAL A 67 17.53 9.08 -1.86
CA VAL A 67 16.15 9.61 -1.91
C VAL A 67 15.40 9.04 -3.12
N GLN A 68 16.06 8.97 -4.28
CA GLN A 68 15.43 8.45 -5.49
C GLN A 68 15.18 6.94 -5.43
N GLU A 69 16.04 6.17 -4.75
CA GLU A 69 15.83 4.75 -4.49
C GLU A 69 14.65 4.50 -3.55
N GLU A 70 14.55 5.28 -2.46
CA GLU A 70 13.44 5.22 -1.51
C GLU A 70 12.10 5.56 -2.19
N GLN A 71 12.07 6.61 -3.01
CA GLN A 71 10.88 6.97 -3.82
C GLN A 71 10.50 5.87 -4.80
N ASN A 72 11.48 5.29 -5.51
CA ASN A 72 11.22 4.18 -6.43
C ASN A 72 10.65 2.95 -5.70
N LEU A 73 11.14 2.65 -4.51
CA LEU A 73 10.61 1.55 -3.71
C LEU A 73 9.17 1.81 -3.30
N ALA A 74 8.86 3.02 -2.82
CA ALA A 74 7.50 3.43 -2.46
C ALA A 74 6.53 3.32 -3.66
N LEU A 75 6.93 3.86 -4.81
CA LEU A 75 6.12 3.80 -6.04
C LEU A 75 5.88 2.36 -6.50
N LYS A 76 6.87 1.47 -6.41
CA LYS A 76 6.68 0.04 -6.72
C LYS A 76 5.69 -0.62 -5.78
N GLN A 77 5.71 -0.28 -4.49
CA GLN A 77 4.75 -0.80 -3.52
C GLN A 77 3.33 -0.30 -3.82
N GLU A 78 3.15 0.98 -4.14
CA GLU A 78 1.84 1.54 -4.54
C GLU A 78 1.31 0.89 -5.82
N LEU A 79 2.17 0.71 -6.83
CA LEU A 79 1.79 0.04 -8.07
C LEU A 79 1.33 -1.40 -7.81
N ASN A 80 2.02 -2.13 -6.94
CA ASN A 80 1.61 -3.48 -6.54
C ASN A 80 0.26 -3.49 -5.80
N LYS A 81 0.01 -2.52 -4.91
CA LYS A 81 -1.27 -2.37 -4.21
C LYS A 81 -2.41 -2.11 -5.21
N LEU A 82 -2.26 -1.11 -6.07
CA LEU A 82 -3.23 -0.79 -7.12
C LEU A 82 -3.45 -1.96 -8.08
N GLY A 83 -2.39 -2.70 -8.42
CA GLY A 83 -2.48 -3.89 -9.25
C GLY A 83 -3.31 -5.00 -8.60
N ASN A 84 -3.23 -5.16 -7.28
CA ASN A 84 -4.06 -6.12 -6.55
C ASN A 84 -5.51 -5.66 -6.46
N GLU A 85 -5.75 -4.39 -6.15
CA GLU A 85 -7.11 -3.80 -6.14
C GLU A 85 -7.80 -3.91 -7.50
N LEU A 86 -7.08 -3.69 -8.59
CA LEU A 86 -7.61 -3.88 -9.94
C LEU A 86 -7.99 -5.34 -10.21
N ARG A 87 -7.21 -6.30 -9.72
CA ARG A 87 -7.54 -7.73 -9.85
C ARG A 87 -8.78 -8.10 -9.04
N THR A 88 -8.90 -7.60 -7.80
CA THR A 88 -10.09 -7.87 -6.98
C THR A 88 -11.35 -7.27 -7.61
N LEU A 89 -11.28 -6.02 -8.07
CA LEU A 89 -12.37 -5.36 -8.78
C LEU A 89 -12.76 -6.07 -10.08
N ALA A 90 -11.78 -6.61 -10.82
CA ALA A 90 -12.05 -7.40 -12.01
C ALA A 90 -12.83 -8.69 -11.70
N LEU A 91 -12.45 -9.39 -10.62
CA LEU A 91 -13.15 -10.59 -10.15
C LEU A 91 -14.57 -10.27 -9.67
N GLU A 92 -14.75 -9.20 -8.90
CA GLU A 92 -16.07 -8.74 -8.44
C GLU A 92 -16.97 -8.37 -9.61
N LYS A 93 -16.44 -7.63 -10.59
CA LYS A 93 -17.17 -7.29 -11.82
C LYS A 93 -17.63 -8.55 -12.57
N GLN A 94 -16.78 -9.58 -12.65
CA GLN A 94 -17.14 -10.84 -13.30
C GLN A 94 -18.25 -11.56 -12.52
N ARG A 95 -18.18 -11.59 -11.19
CA ARG A 95 -19.25 -12.17 -10.33
C ARG A 95 -20.58 -11.45 -10.55
N LEU A 96 -20.60 -10.12 -10.50
CA LEU A 96 -21.80 -9.32 -10.75
C LEU A 96 -22.36 -9.52 -12.16
N GLN A 97 -21.51 -9.74 -13.17
CA GLN A 97 -21.97 -10.08 -14.52
C GLN A 97 -22.69 -11.44 -14.56
N ILE A 98 -22.17 -12.44 -13.85
CA ILE A 98 -22.80 -13.76 -13.75
C ILE A 98 -24.14 -13.66 -13.01
N GLU A 99 -24.18 -12.96 -11.88
CA GLU A 99 -25.42 -12.72 -11.12
C GLU A 99 -26.46 -11.99 -11.96
N LYS A 100 -26.05 -10.96 -12.70
CA LYS A 100 -26.91 -10.25 -13.66
C LYS A 100 -27.46 -11.19 -14.72
N GLN A 101 -26.62 -12.05 -15.31
CA GLN A 101 -27.07 -13.02 -16.32
C GLN A 101 -28.06 -14.03 -15.74
N ARG A 102 -27.83 -14.48 -14.50
CA ARG A 102 -28.74 -15.36 -13.79
C ARG A 102 -30.10 -14.70 -13.55
N ALA A 103 -30.13 -13.48 -13.04
CA ALA A 103 -31.36 -12.72 -12.84
C ALA A 103 -32.11 -12.50 -14.16
N ILE A 104 -31.41 -12.22 -15.27
CA ILE A 104 -32.03 -12.11 -16.61
C ILE A 104 -32.65 -13.44 -17.04
N ALA A 105 -31.99 -14.57 -16.77
CA ALA A 105 -32.53 -15.89 -17.10
C ALA A 105 -33.77 -16.22 -16.27
N GLU A 106 -33.75 -15.96 -14.96
CA GLU A 106 -34.89 -16.13 -14.06
C GLU A 106 -36.08 -15.27 -14.50
N LEU A 107 -35.86 -13.99 -14.83
CA LEU A 107 -36.91 -13.11 -15.35
C LEU A 107 -37.52 -13.60 -16.67
N ARG A 108 -36.71 -14.16 -17.57
CA ARG A 108 -37.19 -14.75 -18.82
C ARG A 108 -38.02 -16.00 -18.59
N ASP A 109 -37.62 -16.85 -17.64
CA ASP A 109 -38.39 -18.03 -17.28
C ASP A 109 -39.76 -17.65 -16.70
N ILE A 110 -39.79 -16.67 -15.79
CA ILE A 110 -41.03 -16.09 -15.28
C ILE A 110 -41.90 -15.54 -16.43
N GLU A 111 -41.32 -14.81 -17.38
CA GLU A 111 -42.06 -14.28 -18.54
C GLU A 111 -42.70 -15.41 -19.37
N ILE A 112 -42.00 -16.52 -19.57
CA ILE A 112 -42.54 -17.70 -20.26
C ILE A 112 -43.67 -18.33 -19.44
N GLN A 113 -43.48 -18.53 -18.13
CA GLN A 113 -44.51 -19.09 -17.25
C GLN A 113 -45.77 -18.21 -17.22
N VAL A 114 -45.64 -16.89 -17.20
CA VAL A 114 -46.75 -15.93 -17.31
C VAL A 114 -47.50 -16.13 -18.63
N LYS A 115 -46.80 -16.23 -19.77
CA LYS A 115 -47.43 -16.42 -21.09
C LYS A 115 -48.20 -17.75 -21.15
N VAL A 116 -47.61 -18.82 -20.62
CA VAL A 116 -48.25 -20.15 -20.55
C VAL A 116 -49.49 -20.12 -19.64
N ALA A 117 -49.39 -19.51 -18.46
CA ALA A 117 -50.51 -19.36 -17.53
C ALA A 117 -51.63 -18.54 -18.16
N ALA A 118 -51.30 -17.43 -18.82
CA ALA A 118 -52.27 -16.59 -19.53
C ALA A 118 -53.02 -17.36 -20.63
N GLN A 119 -52.30 -18.14 -21.45
CA GLN A 119 -52.92 -19.01 -22.46
C GLN A 119 -53.85 -20.05 -21.83
N LYS A 120 -53.41 -20.73 -20.76
CA LYS A 120 -54.21 -21.72 -20.03
C LYS A 120 -55.49 -21.10 -19.44
N VAL A 121 -55.40 -19.90 -18.88
CA VAL A 121 -56.55 -19.15 -18.36
C VAL A 121 -57.52 -18.79 -19.49
N GLN A 122 -57.02 -18.36 -20.65
CA GLN A 122 -57.86 -18.04 -21.82
C GLN A 122 -58.57 -19.28 -22.37
N SER A 123 -57.90 -20.44 -22.41
CA SER A 123 -58.50 -21.69 -22.89
C SER A 123 -59.49 -22.33 -21.92
N THR A 124 -59.43 -21.98 -20.63
CA THR A 124 -60.28 -22.58 -19.59
C THR A 124 -61.63 -21.89 -19.50
N LYS A 125 -62.74 -22.65 -19.59
CA LYS A 125 -64.10 -22.09 -19.56
C LYS A 125 -64.66 -21.87 -18.14
N SER A 126 -64.10 -22.52 -17.12
CA SER A 126 -64.56 -22.44 -15.73
C SER A 126 -63.87 -21.32 -14.95
N LEU A 127 -64.64 -20.52 -14.22
CA LEU A 127 -64.12 -19.49 -13.29
C LEU A 127 -63.19 -20.09 -12.22
N ARG A 128 -63.58 -21.25 -11.65
CA ARG A 128 -62.76 -21.94 -10.64
C ARG A 128 -61.43 -22.41 -11.22
N GLY A 129 -61.44 -23.01 -12.42
CA GLY A 129 -60.21 -23.45 -13.08
C GLY A 129 -59.28 -22.30 -13.46
N LYS A 130 -59.81 -21.14 -13.85
CA LYS A 130 -59.01 -19.92 -14.07
C LYS A 130 -58.33 -19.44 -12.78
N PHE A 131 -59.05 -19.45 -11.66
CA PHE A 131 -58.49 -19.09 -10.36
C PHE A 131 -57.39 -20.07 -9.93
N ASP A 132 -57.62 -21.38 -10.07
CA ASP A 132 -56.64 -22.42 -9.74
C ASP A 132 -55.33 -22.23 -10.53
N ILE A 133 -55.41 -21.90 -11.83
CA ILE A 133 -54.21 -21.64 -12.66
C ILE A 133 -53.43 -20.42 -12.18
N VAL A 134 -54.11 -19.31 -11.89
CA VAL A 134 -53.45 -18.08 -11.39
C VAL A 134 -52.85 -18.31 -10.01
N TRP A 135 -53.56 -19.02 -9.13
CA TRP A 135 -53.08 -19.37 -7.80
C TRP A 135 -51.84 -20.27 -7.86
N CYS A 136 -51.84 -21.31 -8.70
CA CYS A 136 -50.68 -22.17 -8.90
C CYS A 136 -49.48 -21.39 -9.46
N PHE A 137 -49.70 -20.45 -10.38
CA PHE A 137 -48.63 -19.59 -10.90
C PHE A 137 -48.02 -18.73 -9.79
N LEU A 138 -48.84 -18.07 -8.96
CA LEU A 138 -48.36 -17.26 -7.84
C LEU A 138 -47.56 -18.11 -6.83
N GLN A 139 -48.05 -19.30 -6.50
CA GLN A 139 -47.33 -20.23 -5.63
C GLN A 139 -45.98 -20.67 -6.19
N THR A 140 -45.90 -20.92 -7.49
CA THR A 140 -44.68 -21.45 -8.12
C THR A 140 -43.62 -20.36 -8.37
N VAL A 141 -44.04 -19.11 -8.58
CA VAL A 141 -43.12 -18.01 -8.93
C VAL A 141 -42.71 -17.15 -7.74
N PHE A 142 -43.63 -16.91 -6.79
CA PHE A 142 -43.41 -15.95 -5.70
C PHE A 142 -43.37 -16.58 -4.31
N PHE A 143 -43.96 -17.77 -4.14
CA PHE A 143 -44.02 -18.44 -2.84
C PHE A 143 -43.22 -19.76 -2.82
N SER A 144 -42.40 -19.98 -3.83
CA SER A 144 -41.40 -21.05 -3.88
C SER A 144 -40.14 -20.67 -3.09
N ASP A 145 -40.30 -20.09 -1.91
CA ASP A 145 -39.28 -20.20 -0.87
C ASP A 145 -39.32 -21.65 -0.36
N ASP A 146 -38.17 -22.22 -0.07
CA ASP A 146 -37.97 -23.62 0.29
C ASP A 146 -39.12 -24.21 1.14
N PRO A 147 -39.65 -25.41 0.83
CA PRO A 147 -40.69 -26.07 1.62
C PRO A 147 -40.27 -26.44 3.07
N GLN A 148 -39.12 -25.94 3.54
CA GLN A 148 -38.60 -26.10 4.91
C GLN A 148 -38.28 -24.79 5.64
N ASP A 149 -38.39 -23.61 5.03
CA ASP A 149 -38.11 -22.35 5.75
C ASP A 149 -39.39 -21.65 6.21
N PHE A 150 -40.01 -22.21 7.25
CA PHE A 150 -40.85 -21.41 8.14
C PHE A 150 -39.91 -20.51 8.94
N GLY A 151 -39.55 -19.35 8.37
CA GLY A 151 -38.52 -18.44 8.87
C GLY A 151 -38.14 -18.64 10.34
N LYS A 152 -36.92 -19.14 10.58
CA LYS A 152 -36.42 -19.30 11.95
C LYS A 152 -36.29 -17.92 12.58
N ILE A 153 -37.09 -17.64 13.60
CA ILE A 153 -36.83 -16.54 14.52
C ILE A 153 -35.55 -16.90 15.25
N ASP A 154 -34.45 -16.25 14.87
CA ASP A 154 -33.19 -16.38 15.57
C ASP A 154 -33.31 -15.68 16.93
N ASN A 155 -33.57 -16.47 17.97
CA ASN A 155 -33.54 -16.04 19.37
C ASN A 155 -32.12 -16.17 19.96
N SER A 156 -31.08 -16.41 19.15
CA SER A 156 -29.72 -16.43 19.67
C SER A 156 -29.29 -15.00 20.02
N LEU A 157 -29.07 -14.78 21.32
CA LEU A 157 -28.44 -13.57 21.81
C LEU A 157 -26.99 -13.56 21.31
N GLU A 158 -26.55 -12.44 20.74
CA GLU A 158 -25.14 -12.21 20.40
C GLU A 158 -24.27 -12.53 21.62
N VAL A 159 -23.35 -13.49 21.46
CA VAL A 159 -22.43 -13.93 22.51
C VAL A 159 -21.36 -12.83 22.66
N ASP A 160 -21.68 -11.81 23.43
CA ASP A 160 -20.76 -10.76 23.85
C ASP A 160 -19.79 -11.34 24.90
N GLN A 161 -18.51 -11.48 24.54
CA GLN A 161 -17.48 -12.09 25.40
C GLN A 161 -17.13 -11.23 26.64
N ASP A 162 -17.51 -9.95 26.64
CA ASP A 162 -17.16 -8.99 27.70
C ASP A 162 -18.25 -8.80 28.76
N LYS A 163 -19.34 -9.58 28.71
CA LYS A 163 -20.39 -9.55 29.74
C LYS A 163 -20.48 -10.89 30.48
N PRO A 164 -20.72 -10.90 31.80
CA PRO A 164 -20.94 -12.13 32.54
C PRO A 164 -22.19 -12.82 31.99
N GLN A 165 -21.98 -13.91 31.26
CA GLN A 165 -23.07 -14.76 30.77
C GLN A 165 -23.52 -15.64 31.93
N MET A 166 -24.84 -15.72 32.14
CA MET A 166 -25.42 -16.74 33.01
C MET A 166 -25.03 -18.10 32.43
N GLY A 167 -24.13 -18.81 33.13
CA GLY A 167 -23.62 -20.09 32.66
C GLY A 167 -24.76 -21.03 32.31
N SER A 168 -24.58 -21.80 31.24
CA SER A 168 -25.44 -22.93 30.85
C SER A 168 -25.30 -24.09 31.84
N GLY A 169 -25.53 -23.81 33.12
CA GLY A 169 -25.70 -24.81 34.14
C GLY A 169 -26.89 -25.67 33.74
N VAL A 170 -26.63 -26.96 33.59
CA VAL A 170 -27.65 -28.01 33.46
C VAL A 170 -28.77 -27.69 34.46
N ALA A 171 -30.00 -27.60 33.97
CA ALA A 171 -31.15 -27.38 34.84
C ALA A 171 -31.16 -28.48 35.91
N ASP A 172 -31.06 -28.08 37.17
CA ASP A 172 -31.09 -29.00 38.31
C ASP A 172 -32.53 -29.48 38.52
N THR A 173 -33.01 -30.32 37.60
CA THR A 173 -34.37 -30.88 37.61
C THR A 173 -34.49 -32.13 38.48
N GLN A 174 -33.58 -32.34 39.44
CA GLN A 174 -33.63 -33.47 40.37
C GLN A 174 -33.88 -33.08 41.84
N ARG A 175 -34.42 -31.90 42.11
CA ARG A 175 -34.94 -31.61 43.45
C ARG A 175 -36.37 -32.11 43.60
N SER A 176 -36.52 -33.31 44.17
CA SER A 176 -37.81 -33.87 44.59
C SER A 176 -38.48 -32.92 45.59
N LEU A 177 -39.70 -32.46 45.30
CA LEU A 177 -40.52 -31.62 46.19
C LEU A 177 -41.33 -32.44 47.20
N ARG A 178 -40.74 -33.50 47.74
CA ARG A 178 -41.25 -34.24 48.91
C ARG A 178 -40.09 -34.59 49.81
N ASP A 179 -39.70 -33.62 50.61
CA ASP A 179 -39.53 -33.70 52.07
C ASP A 179 -39.84 -32.32 52.67
#